data_AF-A0A1E7RF07-F1
#
_entry.id   AF-A0A1E7RF07-F1
#
_cell.length_a   1.000
_cell.length_b   1.000
_cell.length_c   1.000
_cell.angle_alpha   90.00
_cell.angle_beta   90.00
_cell.angle_gamma   90.00
#
_symmetry.space_group_name_H-M   'P 1'
#
loop_
_entity.id
_entity.type
_entity.pdbx_description
1 polymer ?
#
loop_
_entity_poly.entity_id
_entity_poly.type
_entity_poly.pdbx_seq_one_letter_code
_entity_poly.pdbx_strand_id
1 'polypeptide(L)'
;MYKFPLQVIFFGAIGLANFAMADDGIQSSVNADATVPDDNSLNNDVDDIYSLNALKKIHFNQLKIDAKANQPEHIKDPLQPINRKIYVFNNYLDTYIARPIALQYVKVIPEDIRGTYGNFRTNMREPWNAVNQTLQGKPKTSLKSLGRFTLNILTSLGFADVARRKHLENEATDFGITLGVWGLPSGPYLMLPILGPSTFRDGVGTAVDSFGRTQSYIIDDDKLYWSVRGIDLVDSRSKLLDVDSLLQGDQYAVIRDAYLQQRAYAVTDARGEDVSADLFSGEDNSSDFIDEQDQPNEVQ
;
A
#
# COMPACT_ATOMS: atom_id res chain seq x y z
N MET A 1 -7.16 13.77 -32.47
CA MET A 1 -8.10 14.18 -31.40
C MET A 1 -8.12 13.03 -30.38
N TYR A 2 -7.16 13.01 -29.46
CA TYR A 2 -6.99 11.91 -28.50
C TYR A 2 -7.98 12.10 -27.34
N LYS A 3 -9.04 11.29 -27.31
CA LYS A 3 -9.92 11.18 -26.15
C LYS A 3 -9.19 10.32 -25.11
N PHE A 4 -8.80 10.90 -23.99
CA PHE A 4 -8.33 10.18 -22.81
C PHE A 4 -9.52 9.50 -22.12
N PRO A 5 -9.61 8.17 -22.04
CA PRO A 5 -10.47 7.55 -21.06
C PRO A 5 -9.79 7.61 -19.69
N LEU A 6 -10.46 8.27 -18.74
CA LEU A 6 -10.12 8.27 -17.31
C LEU A 6 -10.21 6.82 -16.80
N GLN A 7 -9.11 6.10 -16.72
CA GLN A 7 -9.10 4.73 -16.19
C GLN A 7 -7.82 4.51 -15.37
N VAL A 8 -7.87 4.89 -14.10
CA VAL A 8 -6.78 4.69 -13.14
C VAL A 8 -7.35 4.04 -11.90
N ILE A 9 -7.31 2.70 -11.77
CA ILE A 9 -7.58 2.08 -10.47
C ILE A 9 -6.86 0.72 -10.25
N PHE A 10 -6.47 0.49 -8.97
CA PHE A 10 -6.05 -0.73 -8.25
C PHE A 10 -4.54 -1.05 -8.12
N PHE A 11 -3.94 -0.81 -6.95
CA PHE A 11 -3.18 -1.74 -6.08
C PHE A 11 -2.94 -1.19 -4.65
N GLY A 12 -3.40 -1.90 -3.61
CA GLY A 12 -2.94 -1.75 -2.22
C GLY A 12 -2.62 -3.09 -1.52
N ALA A 13 -2.86 -4.24 -2.17
CA ALA A 13 -2.83 -5.55 -1.50
C ALA A 13 -1.49 -6.32 -1.56
N ILE A 14 -0.51 -5.91 -2.38
CA ILE A 14 0.71 -6.72 -2.58
C ILE A 14 1.73 -6.53 -1.43
N GLY A 15 1.68 -5.42 -0.70
CA GLY A 15 2.61 -5.14 0.40
C GLY A 15 2.43 -6.03 1.64
N LEU A 16 1.18 -6.42 1.96
CA LEU A 16 0.87 -7.20 3.16
C LEU A 16 1.30 -8.68 3.07
N ALA A 17 1.37 -9.25 1.87
CA ALA A 17 1.69 -10.67 1.69
C ALA A 17 3.15 -11.03 1.99
N ASN A 18 4.09 -10.08 1.89
CA ASN A 18 5.51 -10.35 2.17
C ASN A 18 5.85 -10.33 3.67
N PHE A 19 5.00 -9.76 4.53
CA PHE A 19 5.25 -9.70 5.98
C PHE A 19 4.81 -10.97 6.72
N ALA A 20 3.86 -11.73 6.17
CA ALA A 20 3.32 -12.93 6.81
C ALA A 20 4.23 -14.18 6.74
N MET A 21 5.45 -14.06 6.19
CA MET A 21 6.44 -15.16 6.09
C MET A 21 7.69 -14.95 6.97
N ALA A 22 7.56 -14.22 8.08
CA ALA A 22 8.58 -14.14 9.12
C ALA A 22 7.99 -14.58 10.48
N ASP A 23 8.77 -15.39 11.17
CA ASP A 23 8.41 -16.42 12.14
C ASP A 23 8.20 -15.94 13.61
N ASP A 24 7.47 -16.79 14.33
CA ASP A 24 7.37 -17.09 15.77
C ASP A 24 7.24 -16.00 16.86
N GLY A 25 6.09 -16.10 17.56
CA GLY A 25 6.10 -16.27 19.01
C GLY A 25 5.84 -15.04 19.87
N ILE A 26 4.57 -14.63 20.02
CA ILE A 26 4.12 -13.90 21.23
C ILE A 26 2.73 -14.39 21.64
N GLN A 27 2.67 -15.16 22.74
CA GLN A 27 1.46 -15.35 23.53
C GLN A 27 1.27 -14.14 24.45
N SER A 28 0.07 -13.59 24.54
CA SER A 28 -0.52 -13.23 25.85
C SER A 28 -1.99 -12.82 25.74
N SER A 29 -2.70 -13.33 26.73
CA SER A 29 -4.08 -13.15 27.16
C SER A 29 -4.57 -11.70 27.19
N VAL A 30 -5.89 -11.48 27.03
CA VAL A 30 -6.79 -10.95 28.08
C VAL A 30 -8.27 -11.04 27.65
N ASN A 31 -9.04 -11.68 28.54
CA ASN A 31 -10.46 -11.60 28.91
C ASN A 31 -11.52 -11.01 27.95
N ALA A 32 -12.51 -11.87 27.71
CA ALA A 32 -13.81 -11.56 27.15
C ALA A 32 -14.69 -10.81 28.16
N ASP A 33 -15.18 -9.62 27.78
CA ASP A 33 -16.51 -9.14 28.15
C ASP A 33 -16.87 -7.91 27.28
N ALA A 34 -17.87 -8.03 26.41
CA ALA A 34 -18.55 -6.88 25.80
C ALA A 34 -19.89 -7.31 25.18
N THR A 35 -20.95 -6.95 25.89
CA THR A 35 -22.36 -6.98 25.50
C THR A 35 -22.66 -6.16 24.23
N VAL A 36 -23.54 -6.69 23.39
CA VAL A 36 -24.06 -6.08 22.15
C VAL A 36 -24.98 -4.89 22.45
N PRO A 37 -24.75 -3.67 21.89
CA PRO A 37 -25.74 -2.60 21.91
C PRO A 37 -26.58 -2.54 20.63
N ASP A 38 -27.84 -2.17 20.85
CA ASP A 38 -29.01 -2.14 20.00
C ASP A 38 -28.92 -1.16 18.80
N ASP A 39 -29.46 -1.60 17.66
CA ASP A 39 -29.49 -0.92 16.35
C ASP A 39 -30.64 0.08 16.30
N ASN A 40 -30.37 1.40 16.39
CA ASN A 40 -31.28 2.45 15.90
C ASN A 40 -30.72 3.90 15.86
N SER A 41 -29.41 4.13 16.04
CA SER A 41 -28.84 5.50 15.98
C SER A 41 -28.16 5.87 14.65
N LEU A 42 -28.13 4.96 13.66
CA LEU A 42 -27.31 5.14 12.44
C LEU A 42 -27.96 5.97 11.32
N ASN A 43 -29.21 6.42 11.49
CA ASN A 43 -29.96 7.04 10.38
C ASN A 43 -29.81 8.57 10.27
N ASN A 44 -29.33 9.26 11.30
CA ASN A 44 -29.21 10.74 11.27
C ASN A 44 -27.81 11.25 10.90
N ASP A 45 -26.78 10.40 10.96
CA ASP A 45 -25.41 10.79 10.62
C ASP A 45 -25.11 10.68 9.12
N VAL A 46 -25.97 10.05 8.33
CA VAL A 46 -25.73 9.74 6.90
C VAL A 46 -25.69 11.00 6.02
N ASP A 47 -26.46 12.02 6.36
CA ASP A 47 -26.70 13.18 5.49
C ASP A 47 -25.61 14.26 5.56
N ASP A 48 -24.89 14.40 6.67
CA ASP A 48 -23.86 15.43 6.85
C ASP A 48 -22.51 15.09 6.16
N ILE A 49 -22.32 13.82 5.77
CA ILE A 49 -21.03 13.24 5.37
C ILE A 49 -20.65 13.54 3.91
N TYR A 50 -21.63 13.82 3.05
CA TYR A 50 -21.37 14.23 1.66
C TYR A 50 -21.13 15.74 1.52
N SER A 51 -21.16 16.47 2.63
CA SER A 51 -20.98 17.91 2.60
C SER A 51 -19.50 18.26 2.37
N LEU A 52 -19.26 19.09 1.35
CA LEU A 52 -17.95 19.69 1.01
C LEU A 52 -17.30 20.45 2.18
N ASN A 53 -18.03 20.63 3.28
CA ASN A 53 -17.61 21.32 4.49
C ASN A 53 -16.60 20.52 5.33
N ALA A 54 -16.66 19.18 5.30
CA ALA A 54 -15.65 18.33 5.95
C ALA A 54 -14.30 18.39 5.21
N LEU A 55 -14.34 18.43 3.87
CA LEU A 55 -13.15 18.57 3.02
C LEU A 55 -12.53 19.98 3.10
N LYS A 56 -13.35 21.02 3.33
CA LYS A 56 -12.88 22.41 3.44
C LYS A 56 -12.10 22.71 4.73
N LYS A 57 -12.22 21.86 5.76
CA LYS A 57 -11.47 21.98 7.03
C LYS A 57 -10.07 21.37 6.99
N ILE A 58 -9.67 20.76 5.88
CA ILE A 58 -8.33 20.18 5.71
C ILE A 58 -7.36 21.33 5.43
N HIS A 59 -6.49 21.65 6.39
CA HIS A 59 -5.42 22.62 6.18
C HIS A 59 -4.30 21.98 5.36
N PHE A 60 -3.75 22.70 4.36
CA PHE A 60 -2.64 22.24 3.52
C PHE A 60 -1.41 21.74 4.30
N ASN A 61 -1.26 22.16 5.57
CA ASN A 61 -0.20 21.66 6.45
C ASN A 61 -0.34 20.19 6.84
N GLN A 62 -1.55 19.61 6.79
CA GLN A 62 -1.78 18.19 7.07
C GLN A 62 -1.29 17.28 5.94
N LEU A 63 -1.04 17.81 4.74
CA LEU A 63 -0.47 17.07 3.61
C LEU A 63 1.05 16.89 3.71
N LYS A 64 1.72 17.63 4.60
CA LYS A 64 3.16 17.55 4.83
C LYS A 64 3.55 16.54 5.92
N ILE A 65 2.58 15.89 6.55
CA ILE A 65 2.82 14.94 7.63
C ILE A 65 3.49 13.69 7.04
N ASP A 66 4.50 13.17 7.74
CA ASP A 66 4.97 11.81 7.48
C ASP A 66 4.27 10.86 8.44
N ALA A 67 3.25 10.15 7.92
CA ALA A 67 2.43 9.26 8.71
C ALA A 67 3.23 8.01 9.11
N LYS A 68 3.53 7.88 10.40
CA LYS A 68 4.17 6.71 11.00
C LYS A 68 3.17 5.90 11.82
N ALA A 69 3.36 4.59 11.89
CA ALA A 69 2.45 3.68 12.61
C ALA A 69 2.41 3.97 14.13
N ASN A 70 3.50 4.44 14.72
CA ASN A 70 3.65 4.74 16.15
C ASN A 70 3.06 6.12 16.56
N GLN A 71 2.60 6.93 15.61
CA GLN A 71 2.04 8.26 15.90
C GLN A 71 0.59 8.19 16.42
N PRO A 72 0.13 9.22 17.15
CA PRO A 72 -1.27 9.40 17.50
C PRO A 72 -2.20 9.37 16.28
N GLU A 73 -3.38 8.77 16.41
CA GLU A 73 -4.31 8.57 15.28
C GLU A 73 -4.67 9.85 14.54
N HIS A 74 -4.91 10.95 15.27
CA HIS A 74 -5.29 12.24 14.68
C HIS A 74 -4.17 12.88 13.81
N ILE A 75 -2.92 12.44 13.99
CA ILE A 75 -1.76 12.92 13.21
C ILE A 75 -1.60 12.06 11.96
N LYS A 76 -1.54 10.74 12.12
CA LYS A 76 -1.32 9.81 10.99
C LYS A 76 -2.55 9.63 10.09
N ASP A 77 -3.75 9.81 10.63
CA ASP A 77 -5.03 9.55 9.96
C ASP A 77 -6.07 10.65 10.27
N PRO A 78 -5.85 11.90 9.81
CA PRO A 78 -6.81 12.99 10.02
C PRO A 78 -8.15 12.76 9.31
N LEU A 79 -8.19 11.86 8.32
CA LEU A 79 -9.37 11.52 7.52
C LEU A 79 -10.02 10.21 7.96
N GLN A 80 -9.75 9.75 9.18
CA GLN A 80 -10.28 8.51 9.74
C GLN A 80 -11.79 8.31 9.55
N PRO A 81 -12.67 9.33 9.74
CA PRO A 81 -14.11 9.14 9.56
C PRO A 81 -14.52 8.78 8.12
N ILE A 82 -13.77 9.26 7.13
CA ILE A 82 -13.97 8.94 5.71
C ILE A 82 -13.32 7.59 5.39
N ASN A 83 -12.08 7.41 5.85
CA ASN A 83 -11.30 6.21 5.60
C ASN A 83 -11.96 4.95 6.16
N ARG A 84 -12.57 5.02 7.36
CA ARG A 84 -13.33 3.91 7.95
C ARG A 84 -14.58 3.55 7.13
N LYS A 85 -15.29 4.52 6.55
CA LYS A 85 -16.44 4.25 5.67
C LYS A 85 -16.03 3.56 4.38
N ILE A 86 -14.96 4.04 3.76
CA ILE A 86 -14.39 3.39 2.58
C ILE A 86 -13.89 1.98 2.94
N TYR A 87 -13.32 1.79 4.13
CA TYR A 87 -12.96 0.48 4.62
C TYR A 87 -14.17 -0.45 4.73
N VAL A 88 -15.29 0.00 5.32
CA VAL A 88 -16.53 -0.80 5.37
C VAL A 88 -17.01 -1.18 3.97
N PHE A 89 -16.99 -0.24 3.02
CA PHE A 89 -17.33 -0.53 1.62
C PHE A 89 -16.39 -1.57 0.99
N ASN A 90 -15.08 -1.42 1.17
CA ASN A 90 -14.09 -2.38 0.66
C ASN A 90 -14.27 -3.76 1.31
N ASN A 91 -14.53 -3.80 2.61
CA ASN A 91 -14.74 -5.03 3.37
C ASN A 91 -16.03 -5.75 2.94
N TYR A 92 -17.08 -4.99 2.62
CA TYR A 92 -18.31 -5.53 2.03
C TYR A 92 -18.00 -6.22 0.69
N LEU A 93 -17.31 -5.53 -0.23
CA LEU A 93 -16.93 -6.13 -1.51
C LEU A 93 -16.00 -7.34 -1.35
N ASP A 94 -15.08 -7.29 -0.40
CA ASP A 94 -14.21 -8.43 -0.12
C ASP A 94 -15.02 -9.64 0.37
N THR A 95 -15.86 -9.45 1.38
CA THR A 95 -16.63 -10.51 2.02
C THR A 95 -17.57 -11.20 1.04
N TYR A 96 -18.27 -10.43 0.20
CA TYR A 96 -19.30 -10.95 -0.70
C TYR A 96 -18.79 -11.34 -2.09
N ILE A 97 -17.66 -10.79 -2.54
CA ILE A 97 -17.17 -10.99 -3.92
C ILE A 97 -15.76 -11.56 -3.92
N ALA A 98 -14.77 -10.82 -3.41
CA ALA A 98 -13.37 -11.20 -3.61
C ALA A 98 -12.99 -12.48 -2.84
N ARG A 99 -13.40 -12.60 -1.57
CA ARG A 99 -13.13 -13.74 -0.71
C ARG A 99 -13.73 -15.06 -1.22
N PRO A 100 -15.02 -15.17 -1.59
CA PRO A 100 -15.56 -16.42 -2.12
C PRO A 100 -14.90 -16.83 -3.44
N ILE A 101 -14.57 -15.87 -4.31
CA ILE A 101 -13.84 -16.14 -5.55
C ILE A 101 -12.41 -16.63 -5.23
N ALA A 102 -11.73 -16.01 -4.28
CA ALA A 102 -10.40 -16.43 -3.83
C ALA A 102 -10.40 -17.84 -3.24
N LEU A 103 -11.37 -18.19 -2.40
CA LEU A 103 -11.52 -19.56 -1.87
C LEU A 103 -11.72 -20.58 -3.00
N GLN A 104 -12.56 -20.26 -3.98
CA GLN A 104 -12.76 -21.11 -5.15
C GLN A 104 -11.50 -21.22 -6.00
N TYR A 105 -10.73 -20.14 -6.15
CA TYR A 105 -9.46 -20.12 -6.86
C TYR A 105 -8.42 -21.04 -6.21
N VAL A 106 -8.26 -20.97 -4.88
CA VAL A 106 -7.37 -21.89 -4.12
C VAL A 106 -7.84 -23.34 -4.24
N LYS A 107 -9.15 -23.57 -4.22
CA LYS A 107 -9.73 -24.92 -4.32
C LYS A 107 -9.51 -25.56 -5.69
N VAL A 108 -9.58 -24.77 -6.77
CA VAL A 108 -9.48 -25.28 -8.15
C VAL A 108 -8.04 -25.33 -8.64
N ILE A 109 -7.22 -24.33 -8.27
CA ILE A 109 -5.87 -24.18 -8.80
C ILE A 109 -4.82 -24.57 -7.75
N PRO A 110 -4.02 -25.61 -8.00
CA PRO A 110 -2.92 -26.02 -7.13
C PRO A 110 -1.93 -24.89 -6.85
N GLU A 111 -1.31 -24.94 -5.68
CA GLU A 111 -0.32 -23.95 -5.24
C GLU A 111 0.84 -23.78 -6.24
N ASP A 112 1.32 -24.86 -6.86
CA ASP A 112 2.39 -24.81 -7.85
C ASP A 112 2.05 -23.89 -9.04
N ILE A 113 0.81 -23.95 -9.54
CA ILE A 113 0.35 -23.12 -10.66
C ILE A 113 0.16 -21.67 -10.20
N ARG A 114 -0.42 -21.45 -9.01
CA ARG A 114 -0.58 -20.11 -8.43
C ARG A 114 0.78 -19.43 -8.19
N GLY A 115 1.74 -20.17 -7.65
CA GLY A 115 3.12 -19.70 -7.43
C GLY A 115 3.82 -19.35 -8.75
N THR A 116 3.63 -20.17 -9.78
CA THR A 116 4.14 -19.95 -11.14
C THR A 116 3.58 -18.65 -11.75
N TYR A 117 2.26 -18.42 -11.61
CA TYR A 117 1.64 -17.15 -12.02
C TYR A 117 2.16 -15.96 -11.20
N GLY A 118 2.33 -16.14 -9.89
CA GLY A 118 2.92 -15.15 -8.99
C GLY A 118 4.33 -14.72 -9.39
N ASN A 119 5.16 -15.67 -9.83
CA ASN A 119 6.50 -15.41 -10.37
C ASN A 119 6.43 -14.60 -11.66
N PHE A 120 5.55 -15.00 -12.59
CA PHE A 120 5.35 -14.28 -13.86
C PHE A 120 4.96 -12.82 -13.64
N ARG A 121 4.00 -12.58 -12.75
CA ARG A 121 3.56 -11.23 -12.36
C ARG A 121 4.68 -10.42 -11.70
N THR A 122 5.46 -11.04 -10.80
CA THR A 122 6.63 -10.39 -10.19
C THR A 122 7.66 -10.01 -11.25
N ASN A 123 7.94 -10.92 -12.18
CA ASN A 123 8.89 -10.71 -13.25
C ASN A 123 8.48 -9.56 -14.18
N MET A 124 7.19 -9.44 -14.54
CA MET A 124 6.68 -8.33 -15.35
C MET A 124 6.84 -6.95 -14.68
N ARG A 125 7.03 -6.89 -13.36
CA ARG A 125 7.30 -5.63 -12.65
C ARG A 125 8.78 -5.24 -12.63
N GLU A 126 9.69 -6.17 -12.88
CA GLU A 126 11.14 -5.93 -12.79
C GLU A 126 11.65 -4.79 -13.69
N PRO A 127 11.15 -4.61 -14.94
CA PRO A 127 11.56 -3.46 -15.75
C PRO A 127 11.19 -2.12 -15.11
N TRP A 128 9.99 -2.03 -14.51
CA TRP A 128 9.56 -0.83 -13.81
C TRP A 128 10.30 -0.62 -12.48
N ASN A 129 10.64 -1.70 -11.78
CA ASN A 129 11.53 -1.66 -10.62
C ASN A 129 12.89 -1.06 -11.03
N ALA A 130 13.46 -1.49 -12.16
CA ALA A 130 14.74 -0.97 -12.65
C ALA A 130 14.68 0.54 -12.95
N VAL A 131 13.59 1.03 -13.54
CA VAL A 131 13.38 2.47 -13.74
C VAL A 131 13.38 3.21 -12.40
N ASN A 132 12.60 2.75 -11.43
CA ASN A 132 12.54 3.37 -10.11
C ASN A 132 13.87 3.31 -9.36
N GLN A 133 14.57 2.18 -9.37
CA GLN A 133 15.90 2.03 -8.77
C GLN A 133 16.94 2.95 -9.42
N THR A 134 16.81 3.20 -10.73
CA THR A 134 17.64 4.18 -11.43
C THR A 134 17.35 5.60 -10.94
N LEU A 135 16.06 5.95 -10.79
CA LEU A 135 15.64 7.24 -10.23
C LEU A 135 16.06 7.42 -8.77
N GLN A 136 16.17 6.32 -8.02
CA GLN A 136 16.68 6.30 -6.65
C GLN A 136 18.21 6.36 -6.56
N GLY A 137 18.93 6.44 -7.69
CA GLY A 137 20.39 6.48 -7.71
C GLY A 137 21.07 5.14 -7.41
N LYS A 138 20.37 4.02 -7.59
CA LYS A 138 20.88 2.65 -7.36
C LYS A 138 21.11 1.88 -8.67
N PRO A 139 22.13 2.23 -9.49
CA PRO A 139 22.35 1.59 -10.79
C PRO A 139 22.69 0.10 -10.68
N LYS A 140 23.39 -0.32 -9.61
CA LYS A 140 23.70 -1.74 -9.38
C LYS A 140 22.43 -2.57 -9.15
N THR A 141 21.50 -2.06 -8.35
CA THR A 141 20.20 -2.70 -8.12
C THR A 141 19.35 -2.68 -9.38
N SER A 142 19.34 -1.57 -10.13
CA SER A 142 18.64 -1.48 -11.42
C SER A 142 19.10 -2.56 -12.41
N LEU A 143 20.42 -2.74 -12.57
CA LEU A 143 20.99 -3.80 -13.41
C LEU A 143 20.64 -5.20 -12.90
N LYS A 144 20.56 -5.39 -11.58
CA LYS A 144 20.11 -6.65 -10.96
C LYS A 144 18.67 -6.96 -11.36
N SER A 145 17.75 -6.00 -11.29
CA SER A 145 16.35 -6.17 -11.69
C SER A 145 16.20 -6.48 -13.19
N LEU A 146 16.95 -5.79 -14.06
CA LEU A 146 16.98 -6.11 -15.50
C LEU A 146 17.57 -7.50 -15.77
N GLY A 147 18.60 -7.89 -15.01
CA GLY A 147 19.18 -9.23 -15.06
C GLY A 147 18.18 -10.30 -14.65
N ARG A 148 17.41 -10.06 -13.57
CA ARG A 148 16.32 -10.93 -13.12
C ARG A 148 15.26 -11.09 -14.21
N PHE A 149 14.78 -9.98 -14.77
CA PHE A 149 13.82 -9.98 -15.87
C PHE A 149 14.30 -10.83 -17.05
N THR A 150 15.50 -10.55 -17.54
CA THR A 150 16.08 -11.21 -18.72
C THR A 150 16.27 -12.70 -18.46
N LEU A 151 16.85 -13.07 -17.32
CA LEU A 151 17.13 -14.47 -16.99
C LEU A 151 15.84 -15.28 -16.85
N ASN A 152 14.84 -14.75 -16.15
CA ASN A 152 13.57 -15.45 -15.94
C ASN A 152 12.78 -15.58 -17.25
N ILE A 153 12.74 -14.55 -18.10
CA ILE A 153 12.12 -14.61 -19.43
C ILE A 153 12.81 -15.66 -20.32
N LEU A 154 14.14 -15.60 -20.45
CA LEU A 154 14.87 -16.49 -21.35
C LEU A 154 14.81 -17.98 -20.93
N THR A 155 14.70 -18.25 -19.64
CA THR A 155 14.72 -19.63 -19.13
C THR A 155 13.34 -20.23 -18.92
N SER A 156 12.33 -19.42 -18.59
CA SER A 156 11.00 -19.91 -18.18
C SER A 156 9.85 -19.03 -18.64
N LEU A 157 10.09 -18.07 -19.53
CA LEU A 157 9.11 -17.04 -19.92
C LEU A 157 8.58 -16.23 -18.73
N GLY A 158 9.33 -16.17 -17.63
CA GLY A 158 8.95 -15.46 -16.40
C GLY A 158 8.16 -16.31 -15.40
N PHE A 159 7.76 -17.53 -15.75
CA PHE A 159 6.95 -18.40 -14.89
C PHE A 159 7.73 -19.01 -13.71
N ALA A 160 9.07 -19.04 -13.78
CA ALA A 160 9.93 -19.45 -12.68
C ALA A 160 10.95 -18.36 -12.30
N ASP A 161 11.18 -18.16 -10.99
CA ASP A 161 12.23 -17.27 -10.50
C ASP A 161 13.59 -18.01 -10.48
N VAL A 162 14.20 -18.13 -11.66
CA VAL A 162 15.53 -18.72 -11.85
C VAL A 162 16.62 -17.81 -11.30
N ALA A 163 16.40 -16.50 -11.37
CA ALA A 163 17.34 -15.50 -10.89
C ALA A 163 17.58 -15.57 -9.38
N ARG A 164 16.54 -15.87 -8.58
CA ARG A 164 16.69 -16.13 -7.14
C ARG A 164 17.64 -17.29 -6.85
N ARG A 165 17.58 -18.37 -7.63
CA ARG A 165 18.53 -19.51 -7.51
C ARG A 165 19.98 -19.14 -7.86
N LYS A 166 20.20 -17.98 -8.46
CA LYS A 166 21.51 -17.39 -8.75
C LYS A 166 21.86 -16.24 -7.79
N HIS A 167 21.22 -16.18 -6.62
CA HIS A 167 21.42 -15.16 -5.58
C HIS A 167 21.10 -13.73 -6.03
N LEU A 168 20.28 -13.57 -7.07
CA LEU A 168 19.75 -12.27 -7.44
C LEU A 168 18.40 -12.10 -6.74
N GLU A 169 18.41 -11.61 -5.49
CA GLU A 169 17.17 -11.38 -4.74
C GLU A 169 16.29 -10.28 -5.36
N ASN A 170 14.98 -10.39 -5.20
CA ASN A 170 14.04 -9.38 -5.67
C ASN A 170 14.05 -8.17 -4.73
N GLU A 171 14.21 -6.97 -5.29
CA GLU A 171 14.11 -5.70 -4.56
C GLU A 171 12.93 -4.91 -5.15
N ALA A 172 11.72 -5.28 -4.74
CA ALA A 172 10.50 -4.68 -5.26
C ALA A 172 10.40 -3.21 -4.82
N THR A 173 10.13 -2.33 -5.78
CA THR A 173 9.95 -0.90 -5.53
C THR A 173 8.82 -0.33 -6.37
N ASP A 174 8.45 0.92 -6.10
CA ASP A 174 7.41 1.66 -6.80
C ASP A 174 7.70 3.16 -6.75
N PHE A 175 6.95 3.94 -7.52
CA PHE A 175 7.17 5.38 -7.60
C PHE A 175 6.91 6.09 -6.27
N GLY A 176 6.00 5.57 -5.44
CA GLY A 176 5.78 6.08 -4.08
C GLY A 176 7.03 5.96 -3.21
N ILE A 177 7.72 4.81 -3.26
CA ILE A 177 9.01 4.61 -2.58
C ILE A 177 10.06 5.56 -3.15
N THR A 178 10.15 5.69 -4.48
CA THR A 178 11.07 6.62 -5.14
C THR A 178 10.88 8.05 -4.62
N LEU A 179 9.64 8.54 -4.54
CA LEU A 179 9.35 9.86 -3.97
C LEU A 179 9.76 9.95 -2.48
N GLY A 180 9.57 8.87 -1.72
CA GLY A 180 10.04 8.78 -0.34
C GLY A 180 11.57 8.88 -0.22
N VAL A 181 12.32 8.21 -1.10
CA VAL A 181 13.79 8.31 -1.15
C VAL A 181 14.24 9.74 -1.43
N TRP A 182 13.49 10.48 -2.26
CA TRP A 182 13.74 11.89 -2.57
C TRP A 182 13.29 12.86 -1.47
N GLY A 183 12.79 12.35 -0.34
CA GLY A 183 12.41 13.15 0.83
C GLY A 183 10.98 13.67 0.79
N LEU A 184 10.14 13.23 -0.15
CA LEU A 184 8.72 13.60 -0.13
C LEU A 184 8.03 12.85 1.03
N PRO A 185 7.41 13.57 1.99
CA PRO A 185 6.69 12.94 3.08
C PRO A 185 5.53 12.10 2.53
N SER A 186 5.16 11.05 3.25
CA SER A 186 4.05 10.18 2.85
C SER A 186 2.71 10.92 2.72
N GLY A 187 2.50 11.94 3.55
CA GLY A 187 1.21 12.58 3.72
C GLY A 187 0.30 11.76 4.63
N PRO A 188 -0.94 12.23 4.85
CA PRO A 188 -1.88 11.53 5.71
C PRO A 188 -2.27 10.17 5.10
N TYR A 189 -2.62 9.24 5.98
CA TYR A 189 -3.18 7.96 5.56
C TYR A 189 -4.52 8.15 4.83
N LEU A 190 -4.72 7.37 3.77
CA LEU A 190 -5.90 7.39 2.92
C LEU A 190 -6.34 5.95 2.66
N MET A 191 -7.63 5.67 2.84
CA MET A 191 -8.23 4.43 2.36
C MET A 191 -8.88 4.70 1.01
N LEU A 192 -8.41 4.04 -0.04
CA LEU A 192 -8.92 4.22 -1.39
C LEU A 192 -9.99 3.16 -1.70
N PRO A 193 -11.11 3.52 -2.37
CA PRO A 193 -12.17 2.59 -2.72
C PRO A 193 -11.63 1.45 -3.58
N ILE A 194 -11.90 0.21 -3.17
CA ILE A 194 -11.46 -1.10 -3.72
C ILE A 194 -9.91 -1.29 -3.72
N LEU A 195 -9.15 -0.19 -3.65
CA LEU A 195 -7.69 -0.10 -3.74
C LEU A 195 -7.05 -0.52 -2.43
N GLY A 196 -7.68 -0.13 -1.32
CA GLY A 196 -7.20 -0.42 0.02
C GLY A 196 -6.33 0.70 0.60
N PRO A 197 -5.43 0.35 1.54
CA PRO A 197 -4.62 1.32 2.28
C PRO A 197 -3.64 2.05 1.35
N SER A 198 -3.50 3.36 1.55
CA SER A 198 -2.59 4.23 0.81
C SER A 198 -2.15 5.43 1.64
N THR A 199 -1.23 6.23 1.10
CA THR A 199 -0.91 7.58 1.58
C THR A 199 -1.08 8.57 0.42
N PHE A 200 -1.05 9.87 0.68
CA PHE A 200 -1.14 10.85 -0.42
C PHE A 200 -0.03 10.65 -1.45
N ARG A 201 1.21 10.49 -0.99
CA ARG A 201 2.37 10.17 -1.83
C ARG A 201 2.16 8.87 -2.60
N ASP A 202 1.75 7.81 -1.90
CA ASP A 202 1.65 6.48 -2.51
C ASP A 202 0.45 6.39 -3.47
N GLY A 203 -0.59 7.20 -3.28
CA GLY A 203 -1.70 7.36 -4.23
C GLY A 203 -1.26 8.00 -5.53
N VAL A 204 -0.46 9.08 -5.47
CA VAL A 204 0.19 9.68 -6.65
C VAL A 204 1.17 8.68 -7.28
N GLY A 205 1.95 7.98 -6.44
CA GLY A 205 2.83 6.88 -6.82
C GLY A 205 2.11 5.86 -7.69
N THR A 206 0.99 5.34 -7.19
CA THR A 206 0.16 4.35 -7.87
C THR A 206 -0.35 4.82 -9.23
N ALA A 207 -0.67 6.11 -9.37
CA ALA A 207 -1.07 6.69 -10.65
C ALA A 207 0.08 6.70 -11.65
N VAL A 208 1.29 7.06 -11.22
CA VAL A 208 2.49 7.03 -12.07
C VAL A 208 2.89 5.58 -12.41
N ASP A 209 2.81 4.68 -11.44
CA ASP A 209 3.09 3.24 -11.62
C ASP A 209 2.14 2.58 -12.63
N SER A 210 0.98 3.18 -12.90
CA SER A 210 0.07 2.68 -13.93
C SER A 210 0.68 2.72 -15.34
N PHE A 211 1.53 3.71 -15.62
CA PHE A 211 2.28 3.82 -16.88
C PHE A 211 3.44 2.82 -16.96
N GLY A 212 3.90 2.29 -15.83
CA GLY A 212 4.96 1.29 -15.77
C GLY A 212 4.53 -0.12 -16.11
N ARG A 213 3.23 -0.35 -16.33
CA ARG A 213 2.67 -1.69 -16.51
C ARG A 213 2.89 -2.17 -17.93
N THR A 214 3.77 -3.14 -18.12
CA THR A 214 4.03 -3.70 -19.46
C THR A 214 2.77 -4.32 -20.08
N GLN A 215 1.84 -4.85 -19.25
CA GLN A 215 0.60 -5.46 -19.72
C GLN A 215 -0.33 -4.50 -20.47
N SER A 216 -0.37 -3.21 -20.11
CA SER A 216 -1.22 -2.23 -20.79
C SER A 216 -0.74 -1.89 -22.20
N TYR A 217 0.51 -2.23 -22.53
CA TYR A 217 1.08 -2.01 -23.87
C TYR A 217 1.07 -3.26 -24.75
N ILE A 218 0.82 -4.43 -24.16
CA ILE A 218 0.77 -5.72 -24.87
C ILE A 218 -0.67 -6.13 -25.15
N ILE A 219 -1.60 -5.78 -24.25
CA ILE A 219 -3.01 -6.15 -24.34
C ILE A 219 -3.80 -4.95 -24.90
N ASP A 220 -4.09 -4.99 -26.20
CA ASP A 220 -4.88 -3.96 -26.88
C ASP A 220 -6.40 -4.06 -26.60
N ASP A 221 -6.88 -5.21 -26.12
CA ASP A 221 -8.28 -5.43 -25.78
C ASP A 221 -8.55 -5.08 -24.31
N ASP A 222 -9.32 -4.02 -24.08
CA ASP A 222 -9.72 -3.56 -22.75
C ASP A 222 -10.34 -4.67 -21.89
N LYS A 223 -11.18 -5.54 -22.46
CA LYS A 223 -11.82 -6.63 -21.72
C LYS A 223 -10.79 -7.64 -21.26
N LEU A 224 -9.86 -8.00 -22.15
CA LEU A 224 -8.77 -8.91 -21.80
C LEU A 224 -7.88 -8.32 -20.71
N TYR A 225 -7.54 -7.03 -20.81
CA TYR A 225 -6.77 -6.33 -19.78
C TYR A 225 -7.48 -6.41 -18.43
N TRP A 226 -8.75 -5.98 -18.34
CA TRP A 226 -9.51 -6.01 -17.10
C TRP A 226 -9.73 -7.42 -16.55
N SER A 227 -9.81 -8.45 -17.40
CA SER A 227 -9.86 -9.84 -16.95
C SER A 227 -8.57 -10.29 -16.26
N VAL A 228 -7.40 -9.98 -16.84
CA VAL A 228 -6.09 -10.28 -16.24
C VAL A 228 -5.94 -9.55 -14.91
N ARG A 229 -6.40 -8.29 -14.84
CA ARG A 229 -6.46 -7.52 -13.60
C ARG A 229 -7.32 -8.17 -12.53
N GLY A 230 -8.46 -8.73 -12.92
CA GLY A 230 -9.33 -9.50 -12.01
C GLY A 230 -8.61 -10.73 -11.45
N ILE A 231 -7.88 -11.47 -12.29
CA ILE A 231 -7.09 -12.63 -11.86
C ILE A 231 -5.98 -12.20 -10.89
N ASP A 232 -5.27 -11.10 -11.16
CA ASP A 232 -4.24 -10.56 -10.26
C ASP A 232 -4.79 -10.23 -8.87
N LEU A 233 -6.00 -9.67 -8.82
CA LEU A 233 -6.69 -9.34 -7.58
C LEU A 233 -7.02 -10.61 -6.80
N VAL A 234 -7.60 -11.61 -7.47
CA VAL A 234 -7.98 -12.89 -6.88
C VAL A 234 -6.75 -13.65 -6.37
N ASP A 235 -5.67 -13.72 -7.18
CA ASP A 235 -4.41 -14.34 -6.76
C ASP A 235 -3.82 -13.65 -5.52
N SER A 236 -3.79 -12.31 -5.53
CA SER A 236 -3.29 -11.54 -4.39
C SER A 236 -4.14 -11.75 -3.14
N ARG A 237 -5.47 -11.75 -3.28
CA ARG A 237 -6.37 -12.00 -2.15
C ARG A 237 -6.25 -13.43 -1.63
N SER A 238 -6.00 -14.41 -2.50
CA SER A 238 -5.84 -15.81 -2.11
C SER A 238 -4.68 -16.04 -1.14
N LYS A 239 -3.62 -15.24 -1.24
CA LYS A 239 -2.45 -15.29 -0.35
C LYS A 239 -2.69 -14.70 1.04
N LEU A 240 -3.78 -13.95 1.19
CA LEU A 240 -4.14 -13.30 2.46
C LEU A 240 -5.18 -14.10 3.24
N LEU A 241 -5.74 -15.18 2.66
CA LEU A 241 -6.79 -15.97 3.30
C LEU A 241 -6.34 -16.60 4.62
N ASP A 242 -5.08 -16.99 4.73
CA ASP A 242 -4.53 -17.60 5.96
C ASP A 242 -4.32 -16.55 7.07
N VAL A 243 -4.03 -15.31 6.66
CA VAL A 243 -3.78 -14.17 7.57
C VAL A 243 -5.09 -13.58 8.11
N ASP A 244 -6.23 -13.79 7.45
CA ASP A 244 -7.55 -13.34 7.92
C ASP A 244 -7.81 -13.78 9.38
N SER A 245 -7.35 -14.99 9.74
CA SER A 245 -7.53 -15.57 11.07
C SER A 245 -6.71 -14.89 12.17
N LEU A 246 -5.67 -14.15 11.78
CA LEU A 246 -4.75 -13.46 12.69
C LEU A 246 -5.22 -12.03 13.01
N LEU A 247 -6.15 -11.49 12.22
CA LEU A 247 -6.68 -10.14 12.41
C LEU A 247 -7.74 -10.12 13.52
N GLN A 248 -7.32 -9.80 14.74
CA GLN A 248 -8.20 -9.61 15.90
C GLN A 248 -8.39 -8.13 16.23
N GLY A 249 -9.54 -7.77 16.82
CA GLY A 249 -9.83 -6.40 17.26
C GLY A 249 -10.20 -5.45 16.12
N ASP A 250 -9.72 -4.21 16.19
CA ASP A 250 -9.97 -3.19 15.17
C ASP A 250 -9.14 -3.45 13.90
N GLN A 251 -9.70 -4.24 13.00
CA GLN A 251 -9.07 -4.62 11.73
C GLN A 251 -8.62 -3.43 10.89
N TYR A 252 -9.36 -2.31 10.94
CA TYR A 252 -8.98 -1.10 10.22
C TYR A 252 -7.66 -0.53 10.74
N ALA A 253 -7.53 -0.41 12.07
CA ALA A 253 -6.31 0.11 12.70
C ALA A 253 -5.10 -0.81 12.43
N VAL A 254 -5.29 -2.12 12.51
CA VAL A 254 -4.25 -3.12 12.21
C VAL A 254 -3.77 -3.00 10.76
N ILE A 255 -4.68 -2.91 9.79
CA ILE A 255 -4.33 -2.77 8.36
C ILE A 255 -3.60 -1.45 8.09
N ARG A 256 -4.10 -0.34 8.67
CA ARG A 256 -3.47 0.98 8.55
C ARG A 256 -2.04 0.94 9.08
N ASP A 257 -1.85 0.45 10.29
CA ASP A 257 -0.57 0.51 10.98
C ASP A 257 0.45 -0.46 10.34
N ALA A 258 0.02 -1.65 9.93
CA ALA A 258 0.84 -2.57 9.16
C ALA A 258 1.27 -1.96 7.81
N TYR A 259 0.36 -1.27 7.12
CA TYR A 259 0.67 -0.57 5.86
C TYR A 259 1.71 0.53 6.08
N LEU A 260 1.50 1.43 7.05
CA LEU A 260 2.43 2.52 7.32
C LEU A 260 3.82 2.01 7.74
N GLN A 261 3.87 0.96 8.57
CA GLN A 261 5.12 0.33 8.97
C GLN A 261 5.86 -0.29 7.77
N GLN A 262 5.14 -1.01 6.90
CA GLN A 262 5.70 -1.62 5.71
C GLN A 262 6.22 -0.59 4.71
N ARG A 263 5.52 0.55 4.55
CA ARG A 263 5.96 1.66 3.69
C ARG A 263 7.16 2.40 4.25
N ALA A 264 7.17 2.68 5.56
CA ALA A 264 8.33 3.28 6.23
C ALA A 264 9.56 2.38 6.05
N TYR A 265 9.44 1.09 6.35
CA TYR A 265 10.50 0.09 6.13
C TYR A 265 11.03 0.12 4.69
N ALA A 266 10.14 0.08 3.70
CA ALA A 266 10.53 0.04 2.30
C ALA A 266 11.27 1.32 1.85
N VAL A 267 10.93 2.49 2.39
CA VAL A 267 11.63 3.74 2.09
C VAL A 267 13.01 3.78 2.78
N THR A 268 13.09 3.40 4.06
CA THR A 268 14.36 3.37 4.81
C THR A 268 15.35 2.36 4.21
N ASP A 269 14.89 1.16 3.87
CA ASP A 269 15.69 0.15 3.14
C ASP A 269 16.10 0.67 1.75
N ALA A 270 15.21 1.38 1.06
CA ALA A 270 15.52 2.04 -0.20
C ALA A 270 16.56 3.18 -0.06
N ARG A 271 16.74 3.78 1.13
CA ARG A 271 17.85 4.73 1.39
C ARG A 271 19.14 4.04 1.82
N GLY A 272 19.07 2.79 2.29
CA GLY A 272 20.21 2.08 2.88
C GLY A 272 20.53 2.55 4.29
N GLU A 273 19.53 3.08 5.00
CA GLU A 273 19.62 3.57 6.38
C GLU A 273 19.26 2.45 7.38
N ASP A 274 19.70 2.58 8.63
CA ASP A 274 19.37 1.64 9.70
C ASP A 274 17.87 1.70 10.05
N VAL A 275 17.13 0.67 9.62
CA VAL A 275 15.68 0.53 9.76
C VAL A 275 15.18 0.72 11.19
N SER A 276 15.94 0.26 12.19
CA SER A 276 15.59 0.38 13.61
C SER A 276 15.63 1.82 14.11
N ALA A 277 16.43 2.71 13.51
CA ALA A 277 16.45 4.11 13.93
C ALA A 277 15.16 4.83 13.50
N ASP A 278 14.67 4.60 12.28
CA ASP A 278 13.56 5.40 11.71
C ASP A 278 12.16 4.89 12.12
N LEU A 279 12.00 3.58 12.37
CA LEU A 279 10.75 2.98 12.85
C LEU A 279 10.45 3.32 14.32
N PHE A 280 11.49 3.56 15.14
CA PHE A 280 11.38 3.81 16.57
C PHE A 280 11.74 5.24 16.99
N SER A 281 12.38 6.04 16.13
CA SER A 281 12.56 7.48 16.38
C SER A 281 11.22 8.22 16.18
N GLY A 282 10.50 8.30 17.29
CA GLY A 282 9.42 9.27 17.50
C GLY A 282 9.92 10.57 18.13
N GLU A 283 11.23 10.86 18.10
CA GLU A 283 11.77 12.11 18.65
C GLU A 283 11.51 13.28 17.69
N ASP A 284 10.50 14.07 18.07
CA ASP A 284 10.55 15.54 18.15
C ASP A 284 11.34 16.25 17.04
N ASN A 285 10.73 16.37 15.86
CA ASN A 285 11.10 17.42 14.89
C ASN A 285 9.93 18.38 14.61
N SER A 286 9.02 18.53 15.58
CA SER A 286 7.99 19.59 15.55
C SER A 286 8.36 20.83 16.37
N SER A 287 9.53 20.89 17.00
CA SER A 287 9.94 22.03 17.84
C SER A 287 10.73 23.14 17.12
N ASP A 288 11.20 22.94 15.88
CA ASP A 288 12.13 23.89 15.26
C ASP A 288 11.51 24.98 14.36
N PHE A 289 10.21 25.25 14.48
CA PHE A 289 9.58 26.36 13.75
C PHE A 289 8.62 27.20 14.58
N ILE A 290 8.94 27.45 15.85
CA ILE A 290 8.42 28.65 16.54
C ILE A 290 9.55 29.20 17.40
N ASP A 291 10.27 30.18 16.86
CA ASP A 291 10.64 31.40 17.56
C ASP A 291 11.57 32.22 16.67
N GLU A 292 11.03 33.26 16.01
CA GLU A 292 11.73 34.54 16.04
C GLU A 292 10.78 35.73 15.76
N GLN A 293 10.58 36.51 16.82
CA GLN A 293 10.29 37.95 16.86
C GLN A 293 8.88 38.45 16.49
N ASP A 294 8.05 38.58 17.52
CA ASP A 294 7.25 39.80 17.67
C ASP A 294 7.18 40.20 19.14
N GLN A 295 7.92 41.27 19.51
CA GLN A 295 7.58 42.39 20.41
C GLN A 295 8.88 43.22 20.63
N PRO A 296 8.84 44.54 20.87
CA PRO A 296 7.72 45.49 20.90
C PRO A 296 7.96 46.74 20.02
N ASN A 297 6.92 47.47 19.64
CA ASN A 297 7.07 48.89 19.27
C ASN A 297 6.15 49.74 20.16
N GLU A 298 6.74 50.32 21.21
CA GLU A 298 6.31 51.61 21.73
C GLU A 298 6.44 52.65 20.62
N VAL A 299 5.38 53.42 20.32
CA VAL A 299 5.54 54.83 19.93
C VAL A 299 4.30 55.64 20.32
N GLN A 300 4.50 56.53 21.30
CA GLN A 300 3.92 57.86 21.57
C GLN A 300 2.41 58.02 21.83
#